data_AF-A0A386HN58-F1
#
_entry.id   AF-A0A386HN58-F1
#
_cell.length_a   1.000
_cell.length_b   1.000
_cell.length_c   1.000
_cell.angle_alpha   90.00
_cell.angle_beta   90.00
_cell.angle_gamma   90.00
#
_symmetry.space_group_name_H-M   'P 1'
#
loop_
_entity.id
_entity.type
_entity.pdbx_description
1 polymer ?
#
loop_
_entity_poly.entity_id
_entity_poly.type
_entity_poly.pdbx_seq_one_letter_code
_entity_poly.pdbx_strand_id
1 'polypeptide(L)'
;MTKYTTVYTSMSLPEIYLIKGKFESEGIVCFTKDELITQTAPYISSITNGIQLQVADDDIDKAIQILQESGYLQAKVSKKTSYKSGIIFIIILLAFLFYIFKKNHVF
;
A
#
# COMPACT_ATOMS: atom_id res chain seq x y z
N MET A 1 3.40 -23.48 -15.32
CA MET A 1 3.79 -23.13 -13.93
C MET A 1 2.82 -22.07 -13.47
N THR A 2 2.01 -22.36 -12.45
CA THR A 2 0.99 -21.42 -11.96
C THR A 2 1.68 -20.27 -11.25
N LYS A 3 1.40 -19.04 -11.68
CA LYS A 3 1.95 -17.83 -11.09
C LYS A 3 0.97 -17.30 -10.06
N TYR A 4 1.51 -16.81 -8.94
CA TYR A 4 0.75 -16.22 -7.86
C TYR A 4 1.03 -14.72 -7.79
N THR A 5 -0.04 -13.95 -7.63
CA THR A 5 0.01 -12.49 -7.57
C THR A 5 -0.69 -11.99 -6.32
N THR A 6 -0.09 -10.98 -5.67
CA THR A 6 -0.67 -10.31 -4.50
C THR A 6 -1.89 -9.48 -4.92
N VAL A 7 -3.05 -9.78 -4.34
CA VAL A 7 -4.31 -9.06 -4.60
C VAL A 7 -4.74 -8.16 -3.44
N TYR A 8 -4.23 -8.43 -2.24
CA TYR A 8 -4.55 -7.66 -1.05
C TYR A 8 -3.38 -7.67 -0.08
N THR A 9 -3.18 -6.57 0.66
CA THR A 9 -2.10 -6.44 1.64
C THR A 9 -2.63 -5.70 2.87
N SER A 10 -2.34 -6.22 4.07
CA SER A 10 -2.70 -5.56 5.33
C SER A 10 -1.63 -5.79 6.41
N MET A 11 -1.58 -4.87 7.36
CA MET A 11 -0.78 -5.02 8.59
C MET A 11 -1.54 -5.82 9.67
N SER A 12 -2.84 -6.02 9.48
CA SER A 12 -3.72 -6.73 10.41
C SER A 12 -3.80 -8.21 10.05
N LEU A 13 -3.18 -9.06 10.86
CA LEU A 13 -3.28 -10.51 10.70
C LEU A 13 -4.73 -11.04 10.78
N PRO A 14 -5.59 -10.57 11.72
CA PRO A 14 -7.00 -10.97 11.73
C PRO A 14 -7.74 -10.63 10.44
N GLU A 15 -7.47 -9.47 9.85
CA GLU A 15 -8.08 -9.05 8.57
C GLU A 15 -7.68 -9.99 7.43
N ILE A 16 -6.39 -10.35 7.36
CA ILE A 16 -5.89 -11.32 6.38
C ILE A 16 -6.61 -12.67 6.52
N TYR A 17 -6.80 -13.17 7.74
CA TYR A 17 -7.50 -14.44 7.95
C TYR A 17 -8.98 -14.39 7.60
N LEU A 18 -9.66 -13.26 7.85
CA LEU A 18 -11.06 -13.09 7.42
C LEU A 18 -11.19 -13.14 5.90
N ILE A 19 -10.34 -12.41 5.18
CA ILE A 19 -10.35 -12.39 3.70
C ILE A 19 -9.93 -13.74 3.15
N LYS A 20 -8.90 -14.36 3.72
CA LYS A 20 -8.44 -15.71 3.35
C LYS A 20 -9.57 -16.73 3.49
N GLY A 21 -10.24 -16.75 4.64
CA GLY A 21 -11.37 -17.65 4.88
C GLY A 21 -12.52 -17.41 3.90
N LYS A 22 -12.78 -16.14 3.53
CA LYS A 22 -13.76 -15.80 2.50
C LYS A 22 -13.34 -16.33 1.13
N PHE A 23 -12.10 -16.13 0.71
CA PHE A 23 -11.57 -16.68 -0.55
C PHE A 23 -11.67 -18.21 -0.60
N GLU A 24 -11.23 -18.89 0.45
CA GLU A 24 -11.29 -20.35 0.54
C GLU A 24 -12.73 -20.86 0.51
N SER A 25 -13.68 -20.16 1.16
CA SER A 25 -15.11 -20.51 1.11
C SER A 25 -15.73 -20.36 -0.29
N GLU A 26 -15.17 -19.49 -1.12
CA GLU A 26 -15.58 -19.26 -2.51
C GLU A 26 -14.80 -20.15 -3.50
N GLY A 27 -13.96 -21.07 -2.99
CA GLY A 27 -13.17 -22.01 -3.78
C GLY A 27 -11.90 -21.43 -4.39
N ILE A 28 -11.41 -20.28 -3.90
CA ILE A 28 -10.16 -19.65 -4.35
C ILE A 28 -9.01 -20.14 -3.48
N VAL A 29 -7.99 -20.74 -4.10
CA VAL A 29 -6.76 -21.11 -3.42
C VAL A 29 -5.89 -19.87 -3.23
N CYS A 30 -5.52 -19.58 -1.99
CA CYS A 30 -4.72 -18.41 -1.66
C CYS A 30 -3.61 -18.69 -0.64
N PHE A 31 -2.54 -17.90 -0.72
CA PHE A 31 -1.36 -18.02 0.12
C PHE A 31 -1.00 -16.68 0.73
N THR A 32 -0.47 -16.70 1.94
CA THR A 32 0.06 -15.52 2.59
C THR A 32 1.57 -15.46 2.41
N LYS A 33 2.06 -14.25 2.15
CA LYS A 33 3.49 -13.93 2.13
C LYS A 33 3.77 -12.94 3.27
N ASP A 34 4.94 -13.11 3.89
CA ASP A 34 5.43 -12.31 5.02
C ASP A 34 4.62 -12.45 6.34
N GLU A 35 3.69 -13.42 6.40
CA GLU A 35 2.92 -13.74 7.62
C GLU A 35 3.83 -14.18 8.77
N LEU A 36 4.73 -15.14 8.50
CA LEU A 36 5.63 -15.67 9.53
C LEU A 36 6.55 -14.58 10.08
N ILE A 37 7.11 -13.75 9.20
CA ILE A 37 8.00 -12.64 9.60
C ILE A 37 7.23 -11.66 10.51
N THR A 38 5.99 -11.35 10.15
CA THR A 38 5.12 -10.49 10.97
C THR A 38 4.88 -11.07 12.36
N GLN A 39 4.74 -12.39 12.49
CA GLN A 39 4.54 -13.06 13.79
C GLN A 39 5.83 -13.21 14.61
N THR A 40 6.94 -13.58 13.98
CA THR A 40 8.19 -13.94 14.69
C THR A 40 9.14 -12.76 14.87
N ALA A 41 9.09 -11.77 13.97
CA ALA A 41 9.95 -10.59 14.01
C ALA A 41 9.14 -9.30 13.73
N PRO A 42 8.20 -8.92 14.63
CA PRO A 42 7.30 -7.79 14.40
C PRO A 42 8.03 -6.46 14.14
N TYR A 43 9.21 -6.25 14.74
CA TYR A 43 10.00 -5.02 14.55
C TYR A 43 10.64 -4.89 13.16
N ILE A 44 10.76 -5.99 12.42
CA ILE A 44 11.28 -6.01 11.04
C ILE A 44 10.13 -5.92 10.03
N SER A 45 8.89 -6.22 10.46
CA SER A 45 7.69 -6.17 9.62
C SER A 45 7.46 -4.80 8.97
N SER A 46 7.93 -3.72 9.60
CA SER A 46 7.87 -2.35 9.06
C SER A 46 8.67 -2.14 7.77
N ILE A 47 9.59 -3.05 7.43
CA ILE A 47 10.37 -3.05 6.18
C ILE A 47 9.62 -3.79 5.07
N THR A 48 8.71 -4.68 5.44
CA THR A 48 7.85 -5.38 4.48
C THR A 48 6.67 -4.51 4.09
N ASN A 49 6.03 -4.82 2.95
CA ASN A 49 4.85 -4.09 2.51
C ASN A 49 3.59 -4.43 3.34
N GLY A 50 3.74 -5.19 4.44
CA GLY A 50 2.67 -5.85 5.18
C GLY A 50 2.49 -7.32 4.76
N ILE A 51 1.52 -7.99 5.37
CA ILE A 51 1.17 -9.37 5.03
C ILE A 51 0.42 -9.35 3.71
N GLN A 52 0.91 -10.10 2.73
CA GLN A 52 0.38 -10.11 1.37
C GLN A 52 -0.45 -11.37 1.15
N LEU A 53 -1.70 -11.21 0.69
CA LEU A 53 -2.55 -12.32 0.27
C LEU A 53 -2.47 -12.49 -1.24
N GLN A 54 -2.05 -13.68 -1.66
CA GLN A 54 -1.75 -14.02 -3.05
C GLN A 54 -2.71 -15.09 -3.56
N VAL A 55 -3.15 -14.95 -4.81
CA VAL A 55 -4.01 -15.91 -5.52
C VAL A 55 -3.34 -16.28 -6.84
N ALA A 56 -3.80 -17.37 -7.47
CA ALA A 56 -3.38 -17.71 -8.82
C ALA A 56 -3.79 -16.59 -9.80
N ASP A 57 -2.99 -16.36 -10.85
CA ASP A 57 -3.28 -15.30 -11.83
C ASP A 57 -4.69 -15.46 -12.45
N ASP A 58 -5.17 -16.70 -12.61
CA ASP A 58 -6.50 -17.01 -13.15
C ASP A 58 -7.67 -16.63 -12.22
N ASP A 59 -7.40 -16.47 -10.91
CA ASP A 59 -8.42 -16.15 -9.89
C ASP A 59 -8.44 -14.66 -9.51
N ILE A 60 -7.57 -13.83 -10.10
CA ILE A 60 -7.41 -12.41 -9.74
C ILE A 60 -8.74 -11.65 -9.83
N ASP A 61 -9.47 -11.78 -10.94
CA ASP A 61 -10.69 -11.00 -11.17
C ASP A 61 -11.76 -11.35 -10.13
N LYS A 62 -11.92 -12.65 -9.83
CA LYS A 62 -12.85 -13.14 -8.82
C LYS A 62 -12.45 -12.68 -7.41
N ALA A 63 -11.16 -12.73 -7.08
CA ALA A 63 -10.65 -12.25 -5.81
C ALA A 63 -10.89 -10.74 -5.61
N ILE A 64 -10.66 -9.93 -6.65
CA ILE A 64 -10.93 -8.50 -6.64
C ILE A 64 -12.42 -8.22 -6.43
N GLN A 65 -13.30 -8.96 -7.13
CA GLN A 65 -14.74 -8.82 -6.97
C GLN A 65 -15.17 -9.09 -5.52
N ILE A 66 -14.72 -10.20 -4.92
CA ILE A 66 -15.03 -10.54 -3.53
C ILE A 66 -14.56 -9.46 -2.57
N LEU A 67 -13.36 -8.91 -2.78
CA LEU A 67 -12.81 -7.83 -1.95
C LEU A 67 -13.64 -6.54 -2.05
N GLN A 68 -14.17 -6.22 -3.24
CA GLN A 68 -15.04 -5.06 -3.45
C GLN A 68 -16.40 -5.27 -2.77
N GLU A 69 -17.02 -6.43 -2.98
CA GLU A 69 -18.32 -6.79 -2.38
C GLU A 69 -18.25 -6.82 -0.85
N SER A 70 -17.12 -7.26 -0.31
CA SER A 70 -16.87 -7.32 1.14
C SER A 70 -16.42 -5.98 1.74
N GLY A 71 -16.23 -4.94 0.92
CA GLY A 71 -15.85 -3.61 1.38
C GLY A 71 -14.36 -3.41 1.71
N TYR A 72 -13.51 -4.41 1.47
CA TYR A 72 -12.05 -4.32 1.69
C TYR A 72 -11.34 -3.50 0.61
N LEU A 73 -11.91 -3.43 -0.60
CA LEU A 73 -11.46 -2.56 -1.67
C LEU A 73 -12.54 -1.52 -1.98
N GLN A 74 -12.25 -0.25 -1.65
CA GLN A 74 -13.06 0.85 -2.15
C GLN A 74 -12.62 1.19 -3.57
N ALA A 75 -13.58 1.34 -4.49
CA ALA A 75 -13.29 1.85 -5.83
C ALA A 75 -12.55 3.19 -5.70
N LYS A 76 -11.37 3.31 -6.29
CA LYS A 76 -10.60 4.56 -6.31
C LYS A 76 -11.45 5.64 -6.99
N VAL A 77 -12.15 6.46 -6.20
CA VAL A 77 -12.58 7.78 -6.64
C VAL A 77 -11.29 8.59 -6.78
N SER A 78 -10.77 8.67 -8.01
CA SER A 78 -9.58 9.46 -8.36
C SER A 78 -9.82 10.93 -8.00
N LYS A 79 -9.54 11.35 -6.77
CA LYS A 79 -9.25 12.76 -6.48
C LYS A 79 -7.94 13.09 -7.20
N LYS A 80 -8.04 13.77 -8.35
CA LYS A 80 -6.90 14.50 -8.93
C LYS A 80 -6.47 15.57 -7.92
N THR A 81 -5.52 15.27 -7.06
CA THR A 81 -4.93 16.24 -6.14
C THR A 81 -4.09 17.21 -6.97
N SER A 82 -4.59 18.43 -7.15
CA SER A 82 -3.92 19.50 -7.91
C SER A 82 -2.67 19.97 -7.15
N TYR A 83 -1.50 19.60 -7.68
CA TYR A 83 -0.15 19.81 -7.11
C TYR A 83 0.31 21.29 -7.03
N LYS A 84 -0.54 22.27 -7.39
CA LYS A 84 -0.16 23.69 -7.49
C LYS A 84 0.34 24.30 -6.16
N SER A 85 -0.09 23.79 -5.01
CA SER A 85 0.27 24.39 -3.71
C SER A 85 1.72 24.11 -3.28
N GLY A 86 2.28 22.94 -3.62
CA GLY A 86 3.64 22.57 -3.22
C GLY A 86 4.74 23.39 -3.93
N ILE A 87 4.49 23.79 -5.18
CA ILE A 87 5.45 24.55 -5.98
C ILE A 87 5.67 25.95 -5.41
N ILE A 88 4.62 26.58 -4.88
CA ILE A 88 4.69 27.94 -4.31
C ILE A 88 5.55 27.94 -3.04
N PHE A 89 5.43 26.91 -2.20
CA PHE A 89 6.22 26.79 -0.97
C PHE A 89 7.72 26.61 -1.25
N ILE A 90 8.06 25.83 -2.29
CA ILE A 90 9.45 25.63 -2.74
C ILE A 90 10.06 26.94 -3.25
N ILE A 91 9.30 27.73 -4.02
CA ILE A 91 9.77 29.02 -4.54
C ILE A 91 10.02 30.00 -3.38
N ILE A 92 9.12 30.06 -2.39
CA ILE A 92 9.28 30.91 -1.20
C ILE A 92 10.51 30.47 -0.38
N LEU A 93 10.71 29.17 -0.19
CA LEU A 93 11.87 28.63 0.53
C LEU A 93 13.19 28.96 -0.18
N LEU A 94 13.24 28.80 -1.50
CA LEU A 94 14.42 29.12 -2.30
C LEU A 94 14.75 30.62 -2.27
N ALA A 95 13.74 31.48 -2.37
CA ALA A 95 13.92 32.93 -2.26
C ALA A 95 14.44 33.34 -0.87
N PHE A 96 13.95 32.70 0.18
CA PHE A 96 14.41 32.92 1.55
C PHE A 96 15.87 32.48 1.77
N LEU A 97 16.23 31.29 1.25
CA LEU A 97 17.61 30.80 1.26
C LEU A 97 18.56 31.74 0.50
N PHE A 98 18.14 32.20 -0.68
CA PHE A 98 18.91 33.16 -1.47
C PHE A 98 19.08 34.51 -0.76
N TYR A 99 18.04 34.98 -0.06
CA TYR A 99 18.10 36.20 0.75
C TYR A 99 19.13 36.09 1.88
N ILE A 100 19.12 34.96 2.61
CA ILE A 100 20.13 34.69 3.66
C ILE A 100 21.53 34.64 3.06
N PHE A 101 21.70 33.98 1.92
CA PHE A 101 23.01 33.86 1.26
C PHE A 101 23.56 35.23 0.83
N LYS A 102 22.73 36.10 0.25
CA LYS A 102 23.11 37.47 -0.14
C LYS A 102 23.45 38.32 1.09
N LYS A 103 22.74 38.16 2.20
CA LYS A 103 22.98 38.91 3.45
C LYS A 103 24.30 38.51 4.13
N ASN A 104 24.66 37.23 4.08
CA ASN A 104 25.90 36.72 4.69
C ASN A 104 27.17 36.96 3.85
N HIS A 105 27.06 37.43 2.60
CA HIS A 105 28.20 37.74 1.73
C HIS A 105 28.65 39.21 1.81
N VAL A 106 28.16 39.97 2.79
CA VAL A 106 28.63 41.33 3.10
C VAL A 106 29.63 41.25 4.26
N PHE A 107 30.86 40.84 3.92
CA PHE A 107 32.09 41.18 4.63
C PHE A 107 33.10 41.68 3.60
#